data_AF-A0A959SF67-F1
#
_entry.id   AF-A0A959SF67-F1
#
_cell.length_a   1.000
_cell.length_b   1.000
_cell.length_c   1.000
_cell.angle_alpha   90.00
_cell.angle_beta   90.00
_cell.angle_gamma   90.00
#
_symmetry.space_group_name_H-M   'P 1'
#
loop_
_entity.id
_entity.type
_entity.pdbx_description
1 polymer ?
#
loop_
_entity_poly.entity_id
_entity_poly.type
_entity_poly.pdbx_seq_one_letter_code
_entity_poly.pdbx_strand_id
1 'polypeptide(L)'
;MRTNYPAKVLLAWGEAISGHAELRDWLMKNGYPELGLFTFALRNKPEAREWLMKNGHPHLMAIITGIEGDTKALEWLERNGMSVLKHVALT
;
A
#
# COMPACT_ATOMS: atom_id res chain seq x y z
N MET A 1 -9.11 4.78 7.99
CA MET A 1 -8.48 3.79 7.09
C MET A 1 -9.22 3.82 5.76
N ARG A 2 -8.55 4.18 4.66
CA ARG A 2 -9.17 4.30 3.33
C ARG A 2 -8.86 3.07 2.49
N THR A 3 -9.90 2.33 2.09
CA THR A 3 -9.79 1.09 1.29
C THR A 3 -10.56 1.14 -0.02
N ASN A 4 -11.43 2.15 -0.20
CA ASN A 4 -12.19 2.35 -1.42
C ASN A 4 -11.54 3.45 -2.28
N TYR A 5 -11.16 3.09 -3.50
CA TYR A 5 -10.52 3.98 -4.46
C TYR A 5 -11.20 3.84 -5.82
N PRO A 6 -11.29 4.93 -6.61
CA PRO A 6 -11.73 4.83 -8.00
C PRO A 6 -10.86 3.85 -8.80
N ALA A 7 -11.46 3.09 -9.71
CA ALA A 7 -10.73 2.10 -10.52
C ALA A 7 -9.52 2.70 -11.26
N LYS A 8 -9.65 3.93 -11.79
CA LYS A 8 -8.54 4.65 -12.44
C LYS A 8 -7.37 4.93 -11.51
N VAL A 9 -7.63 5.17 -10.23
CA VAL A 9 -6.60 5.40 -9.21
C VAL A 9 -5.89 4.09 -8.87
N LEU A 10 -6.63 2.98 -8.77
CA LEU A 10 -6.03 1.66 -8.56
C LEU A 10 -5.14 1.25 -9.74
N LEU A 11 -5.55 1.53 -10.98
CA LEU A 11 -4.71 1.34 -12.16
C LEU A 11 -3.44 2.20 -12.10
N ALA A 12 -3.57 3.49 -11.80
CA ALA A 12 -2.41 4.38 -11.63
C ALA A 12 -1.45 3.88 -10.54
N TRP A 13 -1.98 3.31 -9.46
CA TRP A 13 -1.18 2.74 -8.39
C TRP A 13 -0.44 1.47 -8.82
N GLY A 14 -1.08 0.58 -9.58
CA GLY A 14 -0.42 -0.58 -10.17
C GLY A 14 0.75 -0.20 -11.07
N GLU A 15 0.56 0.78 -11.96
CA GLU A 15 1.63 1.33 -12.80
C GLU A 15 2.76 1.97 -11.99
N ALA A 16 2.41 2.71 -10.93
CA ALA A 16 3.36 3.32 -10.01
C ALA A 16 4.22 2.26 -9.28
N ILE A 17 3.63 1.14 -8.86
CA ILE A 17 4.34 0.00 -8.26
C ILE A 17 5.32 -0.61 -9.27
N SER A 18 4.90 -0.78 -10.53
CA SER A 18 5.74 -1.27 -11.64
C SER A 18 6.86 -0.31 -12.05
N GLY A 19 6.91 0.91 -11.47
CA GLY A 19 8.01 1.84 -11.62
C GLY A 19 7.69 3.12 -12.37
N HIS A 20 6.43 3.38 -12.74
CA HIS A 20 6.05 4.61 -13.42
C HIS A 20 6.03 5.81 -12.46
N ALA A 21 7.18 6.49 -12.34
CA ALA A 21 7.42 7.54 -11.36
C ALA A 21 6.46 8.74 -11.50
N GLU A 22 6.04 9.09 -12.72
CA GLU A 22 5.10 10.20 -12.93
C GLU A 22 3.72 9.91 -12.32
N LEU A 23 3.24 8.66 -12.41
CA LEU A 23 1.96 8.27 -11.79
C LEU A 23 2.08 8.20 -10.27
N ARG A 24 3.21 7.73 -9.75
CA ARG A 24 3.50 7.83 -8.30
C ARG A 24 3.42 9.28 -7.83
N ASP A 25 4.10 10.18 -8.52
CA ASP A 25 4.16 11.60 -8.13
C ASP A 25 2.79 12.28 -8.33
N TRP A 26 2.01 11.84 -9.32
CA TRP A 26 0.63 12.24 -9.50
C TRP A 26 -0.24 11.82 -8.30
N LEU A 27 -0.14 10.56 -7.84
CA LEU A 27 -0.87 10.09 -6.65
C LEU A 27 -0.55 10.94 -5.41
N MET A 28 0.73 11.27 -5.20
CA MET A 28 1.19 12.14 -4.11
C MET A 28 0.56 13.52 -4.14
N LYS A 29 0.38 14.11 -5.33
CA LYS A 29 -0.15 15.47 -5.52
C LYS A 29 -1.68 15.54 -5.57
N ASN A 30 -2.36 14.43 -5.86
CA ASN A 30 -3.80 14.41 -6.17
C ASN A 30 -4.66 13.72 -5.10
N GLY A 31 -4.23 13.75 -3.82
CA GLY A 31 -5.04 13.25 -2.70
C GLY A 31 -4.99 11.73 -2.50
N TYR A 32 -3.92 11.08 -2.99
CA TYR A 32 -3.60 9.67 -2.73
C TYR A 32 -2.14 9.49 -2.26
N PRO A 33 -1.61 10.33 -1.34
CA PRO A 33 -0.21 10.23 -0.90
C PRO A 33 0.15 8.88 -0.30
N GLU A 34 -0.80 8.20 0.34
CA GLU A 34 -0.64 6.85 0.87
C GLU A 34 -0.27 5.83 -0.21
N LEU A 35 -0.85 5.94 -1.41
CA LEU A 35 -0.58 5.04 -2.53
C LEU A 35 0.76 5.36 -3.18
N GLY A 36 1.14 6.64 -3.25
CA GLY A 36 2.47 7.04 -3.69
C GLY A 36 3.56 6.60 -2.71
N LEU A 37 3.37 6.84 -1.41
CA LEU A 37 4.29 6.42 -0.34
C LEU A 37 4.41 4.92 -0.21
N PHE A 38 3.34 4.16 -0.48
CA PHE A 38 3.40 2.71 -0.57
C PHE A 38 4.51 2.23 -1.50
N THR A 39 4.69 2.86 -2.67
CA THR A 39 5.74 2.46 -3.63
C THR A 39 7.15 2.66 -3.07
N PHE A 40 7.36 3.70 -2.25
CA PHE A 40 8.63 3.93 -1.56
C PHE A 40 8.82 2.96 -0.39
N ALA A 41 7.76 2.70 0.38
CA ALA A 41 7.76 1.77 1.50
C ALA A 41 8.04 0.32 1.05
N LEU A 42 7.49 -0.08 -0.11
CA LEU A 42 7.77 -1.36 -0.77
C LEU A 42 9.26 -1.51 -1.14
N ARG A 43 9.95 -0.39 -1.42
CA ARG A 43 11.39 -0.32 -1.67
C ARG A 43 12.20 -0.04 -0.40
N ASN A 44 11.69 -0.43 0.76
CA ASN A 44 12.36 -0.32 2.06
C ASN A 44 12.76 1.12 2.46
N LYS A 45 12.01 2.14 2.05
CA LYS A 45 12.23 3.52 2.55
C LYS A 45 11.60 3.67 3.94
N PRO A 46 12.41 3.81 5.02
CA PRO A 46 11.92 3.77 6.39
C PRO A 46 10.97 4.93 6.70
N GLU A 47 11.22 6.12 6.15
CA GLU A 47 10.38 7.30 6.36
C GLU A 47 8.99 7.08 5.77
N ALA A 48 8.90 6.41 4.62
CA ALA A 48 7.62 6.08 3.99
C ALA A 48 6.84 5.02 4.82
N ARG A 49 7.53 4.00 5.34
CA ARG A 49 6.92 3.00 6.23
C ARG A 49 6.38 3.63 7.50
N GLU A 50 7.18 4.49 8.13
CA GLU A 50 6.80 5.21 9.33
C GLU A 50 5.62 6.14 9.07
N TRP A 51 5.62 6.85 7.93
CA TRP A 51 4.52 7.72 7.54
C TRP A 51 3.20 6.94 7.40
N LEU A 52 3.22 5.78 6.72
CA LEU A 52 2.02 4.94 6.56
C LEU A 52 1.43 4.53 7.92
N MET A 53 2.28 4.13 8.87
CA MET A 53 1.84 3.77 10.21
C MET A 53 1.25 4.97 10.96
N LYS A 54 1.96 6.11 10.97
CA LYS A 54 1.55 7.31 11.71
C LYS A 54 0.28 7.97 11.15
N ASN A 55 0.00 7.82 9.86
CA ASN A 55 -1.12 8.48 9.17
C ASN A 55 -2.35 7.56 8.98
N GLY A 56 -2.43 6.43 9.70
CA GLY A 56 -3.62 5.59 9.69
C GLY A 56 -3.77 4.70 8.45
N HIS A 57 -2.63 4.31 7.86
CA HIS A 57 -2.55 3.34 6.77
C HIS A 57 -1.85 2.02 7.16
N PRO A 58 -2.16 1.39 8.33
CA PRO A 58 -1.49 0.16 8.76
C PRO A 58 -1.79 -1.04 7.85
N HIS A 59 -2.97 -1.09 7.20
CA HIS A 59 -3.31 -2.08 6.19
C HIS A 59 -2.35 -2.10 4.99
N LEU A 60 -1.90 -0.92 4.53
CA LEU A 60 -0.92 -0.83 3.45
C LEU A 60 0.44 -1.36 3.91
N MET A 61 0.84 -1.12 5.15
CA MET A 61 2.03 -1.74 5.73
C MET A 61 1.87 -3.25 5.91
N ALA A 62 0.69 -3.73 6.32
CA ALA A 62 0.44 -5.16 6.46
C ALA A 62 0.53 -5.91 5.11
N ILE A 63 0.19 -5.27 4.00
CA ILE A 63 0.47 -5.81 2.65
C ILE A 63 1.98 -5.94 2.44
N ILE A 64 2.74 -4.85 2.67
CA ILE A 64 4.20 -4.84 2.47
C ILE A 64 4.87 -5.92 3.33
N THR A 65 4.55 -5.96 4.62
CA THR A 65 5.12 -6.92 5.56
C THR A 65 4.65 -8.36 5.27
N GLY A 66 3.44 -8.53 4.75
CA GLY A 66 2.95 -9.82 4.25
C GLY A 66 3.75 -10.31 3.02
N ILE A 67 4.03 -9.43 2.06
CA ILE A 67 4.91 -9.71 0.90
C ILE A 67 6.31 -10.10 1.37
N GLU A 68 6.81 -9.49 2.45
CA GLU A 68 8.09 -9.82 3.09
C GLU A 68 8.07 -11.14 3.88
N GLY A 69 6.93 -11.84 3.93
CA GLY A 69 6.79 -13.16 4.54
C GLY A 69 6.28 -13.16 5.98
N ASP A 70 5.84 -12.04 6.54
CA ASP A 70 5.26 -12.00 7.88
C ASP A 70 3.82 -12.51 7.87
N THR A 71 3.65 -13.77 8.28
CA THR A 71 2.34 -14.41 8.39
C THR A 71 1.41 -13.72 9.37
N LYS A 72 1.92 -13.02 10.40
CA LYS A 72 1.09 -12.27 11.35
C LYS A 72 0.45 -11.05 10.68
N ALA A 73 1.12 -10.43 9.72
CA ALA A 73 0.54 -9.33 8.95
C ALA A 73 -0.62 -9.83 8.07
N LEU A 74 -0.46 -11.01 7.46
CA LEU A 74 -1.53 -11.66 6.70
C LEU A 74 -2.73 -12.06 7.59
N GLU A 75 -2.47 -12.61 8.77
CA GLU A 75 -3.51 -12.90 9.76
C GLU A 75 -4.22 -11.63 10.23
N TRP A 76 -3.47 -10.53 10.42
CA TRP A 76 -4.04 -9.25 10.81
C TRP A 76 -4.99 -8.72 9.73
N LEU A 77 -4.60 -8.80 8.45
CA LEU A 77 -5.47 -8.44 7.33
C LEU A 77 -6.76 -9.28 7.32
N GLU A 78 -6.65 -10.59 7.50
CA GLU A 78 -7.81 -11.51 7.57
C GLU A 78 -8.76 -11.15 8.72
N ARG A 79 -8.23 -11.02 9.94
CA ARG A 79 -9.04 -10.72 11.15
C ARG A 79 -9.75 -9.37 11.08
N ASN A 80 -9.24 -8.43 10.28
CA ASN A 80 -9.85 -7.12 10.07
C ASN A 80 -10.73 -7.08 8.79
N GLY A 81 -11.08 -8.23 8.20
CA GLY A 81 -11.98 -8.31 7.05
C GLY A 81 -11.36 -7.83 5.73
N MET A 82 -10.03 -7.73 5.65
CA MET A 82 -9.28 -7.28 4.47
C MET A 82 -8.73 -8.46 3.67
N SER A 83 -9.57 -9.47 3.43
CA SER A 83 -9.19 -10.68 2.70
C SER A 83 -8.65 -10.36 1.31
N VAL A 84 -9.21 -9.39 0.58
CA VAL A 84 -8.70 -8.97 -0.74
C VAL A 84 -7.26 -8.46 -0.66
N LEU A 85 -6.92 -7.65 0.36
CA LEU A 85 -5.55 -7.13 0.53
C LEU A 85 -4.57 -8.23 0.93
N LYS A 86 -5.02 -9.22 1.69
CA LYS A 86 -4.22 -10.42 1.98
C LYS A 86 -3.89 -11.18 0.71
N HIS A 87 -4.86 -11.36 -0.21
CA HIS A 87 -4.59 -12.01 -1.49
C HIS A 87 -3.58 -11.22 -2.32
N VAL A 88 -3.70 -9.89 -2.36
CA VAL A 88 -2.72 -9.02 -3.03
C VAL A 88 -1.30 -9.26 -2.50
N ALA A 89 -1.13 -9.43 -1.19
CA ALA A 89 0.17 -9.68 -0.59
C ALA A 89 0.78 -11.07 -0.88
N LEU A 90 -0.03 -12.01 -1.42
CA LEU A 90 0.35 -13.39 -1.71
C LEU A 90 0.56 -13.69 -3.21
N THR A 91 0.26 -12.72 -4.07
CA THR A 91 0.45 -12.79 -5.54
C THR A 91 1.77 -12.16 -5.95
#